data_AF-A0A6A4HDF7-F1
#
_entry.id   AF-A0A6A4HDF7-F1
#
_cell.length_a   1.000
_cell.length_b   1.000
_cell.length_c   1.000
_cell.angle_alpha   90.00
_cell.angle_beta   90.00
_cell.angle_gamma   90.00
#
_symmetry.space_group_name_H-M   'P 1'
#
loop_
_entity.id
_entity.type
_entity.pdbx_description
1 polymer ?
#
loop_
_entity_poly.entity_id
_entity_poly.type
_entity_poly.pdbx_seq_one_letter_code
_entity_poly.pdbx_strand_id
1 'polypeptide(L)'
;MTDYNSQGRTLQYNLVNLQYANKFQGIYTSLSRSSSHKGTLIMQGLSKDVIQMITEGLHGRKQSNNFLRQEYCELELLDEITKCKYENKLSKEVAGITRNQLIHSYCTWKGEQYVHLLVPTNQSNKTQGRILYGSYVSY
;
A
#
# COMPACT_ATOMS: atom_id res chain seq x y z
N MET A 1 0.31 25.99 -1.41
CA MET A 1 -0.40 24.92 -2.15
C MET A 1 -0.89 23.90 -1.14
N THR A 2 -2.08 23.33 -1.30
CA THR A 2 -2.51 22.18 -0.50
C THR A 2 -1.75 20.93 -0.96
N ASP A 3 -1.73 19.89 -0.12
CA ASP A 3 -1.20 18.57 -0.47
C ASP A 3 -1.84 18.04 -1.76
N TYR A 4 -3.17 18.09 -1.89
CA TYR A 4 -3.89 17.67 -3.11
C TYR A 4 -3.44 18.42 -4.38
N ASN A 5 -3.39 19.76 -4.35
CA ASN A 5 -2.98 20.56 -5.51
C ASN A 5 -1.49 20.40 -5.84
N SER A 6 -0.68 19.99 -4.85
CA SER A 6 0.74 19.73 -5.05
C SER A 6 1.02 18.39 -5.74
N GLN A 7 0.05 17.50 -5.82
CA GLN A 7 0.26 16.17 -6.39
C GLN A 7 0.85 16.22 -7.80
N GLY A 8 1.94 15.48 -8.02
CA GLY A 8 2.62 15.40 -9.31
C GLY A 8 3.51 16.59 -9.67
N ARG A 9 3.68 17.57 -8.78
CA ARG A 9 4.56 18.73 -9.02
C ARG A 9 5.94 18.52 -8.40
N THR A 10 6.96 19.05 -9.07
CA THR A 10 8.32 19.16 -8.53
C THR A 10 8.64 20.63 -8.25
N LEU A 11 9.11 20.92 -7.05
CA LEU A 11 9.48 22.24 -6.55
C LEU A 11 10.97 22.25 -6.20
N GLN A 12 11.71 23.23 -6.71
CA GLN A 12 13.13 23.41 -6.37
C GLN A 12 13.33 23.81 -4.90
N TYR A 13 12.41 24.64 -4.38
CA TYR A 13 12.35 25.05 -2.98
C TYR A 13 10.94 24.74 -2.44
N ASN A 14 10.86 23.75 -1.56
CA ASN A 14 9.63 23.23 -0.97
C ASN A 14 9.52 23.66 0.50
N LEU A 15 8.82 24.77 0.71
CA LEU A 15 8.45 25.25 2.04
C LEU A 15 7.18 24.49 2.48
N VAL A 16 7.30 23.62 3.47
CA VAL A 16 6.21 22.71 3.87
C VAL A 16 5.79 22.94 5.32
N ASN A 17 4.48 22.96 5.54
CA ASN A 17 3.88 22.90 6.86
C ASN A 17 3.09 21.59 6.99
N LEU A 18 3.51 20.74 7.94
CA LEU A 18 2.92 19.41 8.17
C LEU A 18 1.91 19.38 9.33
N GLN A 19 1.72 20.49 10.04
CA GLN A 19 0.90 20.55 11.26
C GLN A 19 -0.53 20.04 11.07
N TYR A 20 -1.11 20.28 9.88
CA TYR A 20 -2.49 19.94 9.55
C TYR A 20 -2.61 18.71 8.64
N ALA A 21 -1.52 17.95 8.48
CA ALA A 21 -1.56 16.73 7.68
C ALA A 21 -2.33 15.64 8.43
N ASN A 22 -3.44 15.17 7.85
CA ASN A 22 -4.36 14.26 8.54
C ASN A 22 -4.17 12.78 8.15
N LYS A 23 -3.29 12.50 7.19
CA LYS A 23 -3.01 11.16 6.64
C LYS A 23 -1.56 11.08 6.19
N PHE A 24 -0.98 9.88 6.26
CA PHE A 24 0.34 9.58 5.70
C PHE A 24 0.50 10.06 4.25
N GLN A 25 -0.52 9.84 3.39
CA GLN A 25 -0.47 10.26 1.99
C GLN A 25 -0.25 11.76 1.82
N GLY A 26 -0.84 12.60 2.69
CA GLY A 26 -0.67 14.05 2.63
C GLY A 26 0.76 14.47 3.01
N ILE A 27 1.34 13.80 4.01
CA ILE A 27 2.75 13.99 4.41
C ILE A 27 3.68 13.57 3.27
N TYR A 28 3.49 12.35 2.74
CA TYR A 28 4.27 11.84 1.61
C TYR A 28 4.19 12.77 0.40
N THR A 29 2.98 13.19 0.02
CA THR A 29 2.73 14.09 -1.10
C THR A 29 3.42 15.43 -0.89
N SER A 30 3.34 16.00 0.31
CA SER A 30 3.95 17.31 0.61
C SER A 30 5.48 17.26 0.61
N LEU A 31 6.09 16.20 1.15
CA LEU A 31 7.55 16.06 1.20
C LEU A 31 8.15 15.68 -0.16
N SER A 32 7.46 14.86 -0.94
CA SER A 32 7.90 14.40 -2.27
C SER A 32 7.76 15.44 -3.39
N ARG A 33 7.55 16.72 -3.04
CA ARG A 33 7.60 17.83 -4.00
C ARG A 33 9.02 18.33 -4.21
N SER A 34 9.91 18.19 -3.24
CA SER A 34 11.31 18.54 -3.44
C SER A 34 12.08 17.40 -4.08
N SER A 35 13.00 17.71 -4.99
CA SER A 35 13.94 16.76 -5.56
C SER A 35 15.17 16.50 -4.66
N SER A 36 15.38 17.31 -3.63
CA SER A 36 16.50 17.15 -2.69
C SER A 36 16.16 17.63 -1.28
N HIS A 37 16.85 17.11 -0.27
CA HIS A 37 16.69 17.57 1.11
C HIS A 37 17.12 19.04 1.27
N LYS A 38 18.08 19.54 0.47
CA LYS A 38 18.53 20.95 0.50
C LYS A 38 17.42 21.90 0.04
N GLY A 39 16.53 21.43 -0.82
CA GLY A 39 15.38 22.18 -1.30
C GLY A 39 14.20 22.17 -0.33
N THR A 40 14.21 21.38 0.74
CA THR A 40 13.05 21.22 1.63
C THR A 40 13.24 21.99 2.93
N LEU A 41 12.28 22.85 3.29
CA LEU A 41 12.22 23.51 4.59
C LEU A 41 10.91 23.17 5.28
N ILE A 42 10.99 22.58 6.47
CA ILE A 42 9.82 22.28 7.32
C ILE A 42 9.64 23.45 8.29
N MET A 43 8.54 24.20 8.14
CA MET A 43 8.34 25.47 8.84
C MET A 43 8.12 25.36 10.36
N GLN A 44 7.64 24.21 10.84
CA GLN A 44 7.28 23.99 12.23
C GLN A 44 7.83 22.67 12.75
N GLY A 45 7.88 22.52 14.08
CA GLY A 45 8.21 21.26 14.71
C GLY A 45 7.24 20.13 14.30
N LEU A 46 7.76 18.92 14.20
CA LEU A 46 6.95 17.74 13.91
C LEU A 46 6.15 17.35 15.16
N SER A 47 4.83 17.33 15.07
CA SER A 47 3.97 16.83 16.16
C SER A 47 4.17 15.32 16.33
N LYS A 48 3.85 14.79 17.52
CA LYS A 48 3.92 13.34 17.78
C LYS A 48 3.12 12.53 16.76
N ASP A 49 1.96 13.02 16.33
CA ASP A 49 1.13 12.36 15.31
C ASP A 49 1.79 12.36 13.92
N VAL A 50 2.43 13.47 13.53
CA VAL A 50 3.20 13.54 12.27
C VAL A 50 4.38 12.58 12.32
N ILE A 51 5.12 12.55 13.43
CA ILE A 51 6.23 11.60 13.63
C ILE A 51 5.71 10.17 13.48
N GLN A 52 4.61 9.83 14.18
CA GLN A 52 4.00 8.51 14.11
C GLN A 52 3.62 8.13 12.67
N MET A 53 2.98 9.05 11.93
CA MET A 53 2.60 8.79 10.54
C MET A 53 3.82 8.59 9.63
N ILE A 54 4.92 9.31 9.86
CA ILE A 54 6.17 9.13 9.11
C ILE A 54 6.81 7.78 9.44
N THR A 55 6.84 7.39 10.72
CA THR A 55 7.53 6.16 11.17
C THR A 55 6.73 4.90 10.88
N GLU A 56 5.41 4.92 11.05
CA GLU A 56 4.55 3.75 10.82
C GLU A 56 4.05 3.66 9.37
N GLY A 57 4.09 4.76 8.63
CA GLY A 57 3.67 4.84 7.24
C GLY A 57 2.22 4.38 7.05
N LEU A 58 2.01 3.46 6.10
CA LEU A 58 0.70 2.85 5.84
C LEU A 58 0.19 1.96 7.00
N HIS A 59 0.99 1.69 8.05
CA HIS A 59 0.52 1.00 9.28
C HIS A 59 -0.07 1.98 10.31
N GLY A 60 0.17 3.28 10.13
CA GLY A 60 -0.08 4.28 11.15
C GLY A 60 -1.55 4.62 11.37
N ARG A 61 -1.85 5.00 12.61
CA ARG A 61 -3.10 5.49 13.25
C ARG A 61 -4.30 5.85 12.34
N LYS A 62 -4.80 4.90 11.56
CA LYS A 62 -6.19 4.74 11.12
C LYS A 62 -6.24 3.52 10.21
N GLN A 63 -7.16 2.63 10.51
CA GLN A 63 -7.61 1.48 9.71
C GLN A 63 -7.90 1.82 8.22
N SER A 64 -7.91 3.10 7.83
CA SER A 64 -8.24 3.59 6.50
C SER A 64 -7.25 3.25 5.40
N ASN A 65 -6.02 2.78 5.68
CA ASN A 65 -5.04 2.47 4.63
C ASN A 65 -4.82 0.96 4.42
N ASN A 66 -5.59 0.11 5.10
CA ASN A 66 -5.45 -1.34 4.95
C ASN A 66 -5.79 -1.78 3.51
N PHE A 67 -6.73 -1.09 2.86
CA PHE A 67 -7.07 -1.35 1.46
C PHE A 67 -5.91 -1.03 0.50
N LEU A 68 -5.11 0.01 0.75
CA LEU A 68 -3.96 0.34 -0.11
C LEU A 68 -2.87 -0.73 -0.02
N ARG A 69 -2.67 -1.28 1.19
CA ARG A 69 -1.72 -2.40 1.38
C ARG A 69 -2.16 -3.63 0.61
N GLN A 70 -3.44 -3.97 0.73
CA GLN A 70 -4.03 -5.06 -0.02
C GLN A 70 -3.88 -4.82 -1.52
N GLU A 71 -4.16 -3.60 -2.00
CA GLU A 71 -4.00 -3.23 -3.40
C GLU A 71 -2.55 -3.40 -3.89
N TYR A 72 -1.56 -2.90 -3.14
CA TYR A 72 -0.15 -3.08 -3.50
C TYR A 72 0.26 -4.55 -3.51
N CYS A 73 -0.18 -5.34 -2.53
CA CYS A 73 0.10 -6.78 -2.50
C CYS A 73 -0.54 -7.52 -3.67
N GLU A 74 -1.79 -7.18 -4.01
CA GLU A 74 -2.51 -7.75 -5.15
C GLU A 74 -1.84 -7.36 -6.47
N LEU A 75 -1.29 -6.14 -6.59
CA LEU A 75 -0.50 -5.71 -7.74
C LEU A 75 0.82 -6.47 -7.88
N GLU A 76 1.54 -6.73 -6.78
CA GLU A 76 2.77 -7.54 -6.79
C GLU A 76 2.48 -8.98 -7.23
N LEU A 77 1.38 -9.57 -6.74
CA LEU A 77 0.93 -10.90 -7.17
C LEU A 77 0.59 -10.92 -8.67
N LEU A 78 -0.07 -9.89 -9.18
CA LEU A 78 -0.37 -9.78 -10.61
C LEU A 78 0.90 -9.64 -11.46
N ASP A 79 1.90 -8.89 -11.00
CA ASP A 79 3.18 -8.77 -11.68
C ASP A 79 3.91 -10.12 -11.74
N GLU A 80 3.88 -10.88 -10.63
CA GLU A 80 4.44 -12.23 -10.58
C GLU A 80 3.71 -13.19 -11.54
N ILE A 81 2.38 -13.18 -11.55
CA ILE A 81 1.58 -13.98 -12.49
C ILE A 81 1.96 -13.63 -13.93
N THR A 82 2.10 -12.33 -14.23
CA THR A 82 2.48 -11.82 -15.55
C THR A 82 3.87 -12.32 -15.94
N LYS A 83 4.83 -12.27 -15.02
CA LYS A 83 6.17 -12.81 -15.21
C LYS A 83 6.16 -14.32 -15.45
N CYS A 84 5.45 -15.09 -14.63
CA CYS A 84 5.32 -16.55 -14.82
C CYS A 84 4.69 -16.90 -16.16
N LYS A 85 3.69 -16.12 -16.61
CA LYS A 85 3.06 -16.29 -17.92
C LYS A 85 4.06 -16.03 -19.05
N TYR A 86 4.80 -14.93 -18.97
CA TYR A 86 5.84 -14.57 -19.95
C TYR A 86 6.93 -15.65 -20.04
N GLU A 87 7.35 -16.20 -18.90
CA GLU A 87 8.36 -17.25 -18.81
C GLU A 87 7.83 -18.67 -19.16
N ASN A 88 6.54 -18.81 -19.52
CA ASN A 88 5.86 -20.09 -19.74
C ASN A 88 5.92 -21.04 -18.53
N LYS A 89 6.02 -20.50 -17.31
CA LYS A 89 6.03 -21.25 -16.04
C LYS A 89 4.68 -21.26 -15.34
N LEU A 90 3.69 -20.54 -15.87
CA LEU A 90 2.35 -20.51 -15.32
C LEU A 90 1.58 -21.77 -15.69
N SER A 91 1.00 -22.46 -14.71
CA SER A 91 0.12 -23.60 -14.96
C SER A 91 -1.12 -23.18 -15.76
N LYS A 92 -1.60 -24.08 -16.63
CA LYS A 92 -2.86 -23.89 -17.37
C LYS A 92 -4.09 -23.84 -16.46
N GLU A 93 -3.96 -24.33 -15.23
CA GLU A 93 -5.00 -24.30 -14.19
C GLU A 93 -5.21 -22.90 -13.61
N VAL A 94 -4.20 -22.01 -13.72
CA VAL A 94 -4.31 -20.63 -13.28
C VAL A 94 -5.06 -19.82 -14.35
N ALA A 95 -6.32 -19.53 -14.07
CA ALA A 95 -7.21 -18.82 -14.98
C ALA A 95 -8.16 -17.90 -14.21
N GLY A 96 -8.57 -16.81 -14.86
CA GLY A 96 -9.54 -15.87 -14.32
C GLY A 96 -9.78 -14.73 -15.29
N ILE A 97 -11.03 -14.26 -15.35
CA ILE A 97 -11.41 -13.10 -16.15
C ILE A 97 -11.21 -11.83 -15.33
N THR A 98 -11.50 -11.90 -14.04
CA THR A 98 -11.29 -10.79 -13.11
C THR A 98 -9.97 -10.95 -12.35
N ARG A 99 -9.43 -9.82 -11.86
CA ARG A 99 -8.27 -9.76 -10.98
C ARG A 99 -8.39 -10.75 -9.81
N ASN A 100 -9.53 -10.74 -9.13
CA ASN A 100 -9.75 -11.57 -7.95
C ASN A 100 -9.75 -13.07 -8.29
N GLN A 101 -10.38 -13.46 -9.40
CA GLN A 101 -10.37 -14.86 -9.87
C GLN A 101 -8.96 -15.33 -10.22
N LEU A 102 -8.19 -14.47 -10.89
CA LEU A 102 -6.82 -14.79 -11.31
C LEU A 102 -5.88 -14.92 -10.12
N ILE A 103 -5.93 -13.98 -9.17
CA ILE A 103 -5.16 -14.06 -7.93
C ILE A 103 -5.55 -15.30 -7.13
N HIS A 104 -6.85 -15.58 -6.98
CA HIS A 104 -7.31 -16.75 -6.24
C HIS A 104 -6.80 -18.05 -6.86
N SER A 105 -6.99 -18.26 -8.18
CA SER A 105 -6.51 -19.47 -8.86
C SER A 105 -4.99 -19.62 -8.78
N TYR A 106 -4.24 -18.51 -8.88
CA TYR A 106 -2.80 -18.52 -8.70
C TYR A 106 -2.38 -18.94 -7.29
N CYS A 107 -3.02 -18.39 -6.26
CA CYS A 107 -2.73 -18.73 -4.87
C CYS A 107 -3.12 -20.17 -4.54
N THR A 108 -4.23 -20.68 -5.09
CA THR A 108 -4.61 -22.09 -4.96
C THR A 108 -3.54 -23.01 -5.58
N TRP A 109 -3.02 -22.64 -6.76
CA TRP A 109 -1.96 -23.40 -7.42
C TRP A 109 -0.61 -23.36 -6.70
N LYS A 110 -0.19 -22.20 -6.18
CA LYS A 110 1.05 -22.05 -5.40
C LYS A 110 0.98 -22.70 -4.01
N GLY A 111 -0.23 -22.80 -3.44
CA GLY A 111 -0.50 -23.28 -2.10
C GLY A 111 -0.79 -22.16 -1.11
N GLU A 112 -1.65 -22.43 -0.12
CA GLU A 112 -2.19 -21.44 0.83
C GLU A 112 -1.11 -20.67 1.63
N GLN A 113 0.06 -21.27 1.82
CA GLN A 113 1.19 -20.66 2.55
C GLN A 113 1.86 -19.52 1.78
N TYR A 114 1.62 -19.41 0.47
CA TYR A 114 2.27 -18.43 -0.39
C TYR A 114 1.84 -16.99 -0.05
N VAL A 115 0.55 -16.78 0.21
CA VAL A 115 -0.02 -15.44 0.51
C VAL A 115 0.39 -14.94 1.89
N HIS A 116 0.57 -15.85 2.85
CA HIS A 116 0.98 -15.52 4.22
C HIS A 116 2.38 -14.89 4.31
N LEU A 117 3.23 -15.06 3.29
CA LEU A 117 4.57 -14.46 3.24
C LEU A 117 4.56 -13.02 2.71
N LEU A 118 3.58 -12.65 1.90
CA LEU A 118 3.50 -11.33 1.25
C LEU A 118 2.72 -10.31 2.08
N VAL A 119 1.84 -10.78 2.98
CA VAL A 119 1.10 -9.93 3.92
C VAL A 119 1.63 -10.18 5.33
N PRO A 120 2.37 -9.25 5.95
CA PRO A 120 2.69 -9.33 7.36
C PRO A 120 1.36 -9.31 8.15
N THR A 121 0.94 -10.47 8.62
CA THR A 121 -0.23 -10.57 9.49
C THR A 121 0.18 -10.07 10.86
N ASN A 122 -0.42 -8.96 11.31
CA ASN A 122 -0.35 -8.57 12.71
C ASN A 122 -0.88 -9.77 13.53
N GLN A 123 -0.02 -10.34 14.38
CA GLN A 123 -0.25 -11.59 15.10
C GLN A 123 -1.38 -11.52 16.16
N SER A 124 -2.20 -10.45 16.18
CA SER A 124 -3.26 -10.26 17.18
C SER A 124 -4.58 -10.99 16.88
N ASN A 125 -4.75 -11.60 15.71
CA ASN A 125 -6.03 -12.25 15.32
C ASN A 125 -5.92 -13.78 15.21
N LYS A 126 -5.16 -14.44 16.10
CA LYS A 126 -5.02 -15.91 16.11
C LYS A 126 -6.20 -16.66 16.76
N THR A 127 -7.26 -15.98 17.21
CA THR A 127 -8.32 -16.63 18.01
C THR A 127 -9.69 -16.66 17.37
N GLN A 128 -9.78 -16.76 16.04
CA GLN A 128 -11.01 -17.19 15.36
C GLN A 128 -10.67 -17.64 13.94
N GLY A 129 -11.02 -18.89 13.60
CA GLY A 129 -10.88 -19.46 12.26
C GLY A 129 -11.73 -18.74 11.22
N ARG A 130 -11.30 -17.55 10.82
CA ARG A 130 -11.77 -16.80 9.66
C ARG A 130 -10.53 -16.28 8.95
N ILE A 131 -10.16 -16.94 7.87
CA ILE A 131 -9.30 -16.35 6.85
C ILE A 131 -10.10 -15.16 6.31
N LEU A 132 -9.79 -13.96 6.82
CA LEU A 132 -10.40 -12.71 6.40
C LEU A 132 -9.82 -12.31 5.04
N TYR A 133 -10.19 -13.04 3.99
CA TYR A 133 -10.52 -12.36 2.76
C TYR A 133 -11.82 -11.64 3.05
N GLY A 134 -11.76 -10.31 3.13
CA GLY A 134 -12.95 -9.49 3.32
C GLY A 134 -14.05 -9.99 2.38
N SER A 135 -15.20 -10.30 2.95
CA SER A 135 -16.38 -10.79 2.26
C SER A 135 -16.65 -9.87 1.07
N TYR A 136 -16.32 -10.33 -0.13
CA TYR A 136 -16.78 -9.69 -1.36
C TYR A 136 -18.29 -9.90 -1.42
N VAL A 137 -19.04 -8.90 -0.96
CA VAL A 137 -20.46 -8.77 -1.26
C VAL A 137 -20.53 -8.44 -2.75
N SER A 138 -20.91 -9.44 -3.55
CA SER A 138 -21.33 -9.24 -4.93
C SER A 138 -22.48 -8.24 -4.96
N TYR A 139 -22.34 -7.21 -5.79
CA TYR A 139 -23.47 -6.52 -6.41
C TYR A 139 -23.56 -6.98 -7.86
#